data_AF-A0A117SNW3-F1
#
_entry.id   AF-A0A117SNW3-F1
#
_cell.length_a   1.000
_cell.length_b   1.000
_cell.length_c   1.000
_cell.angle_alpha   90.00
_cell.angle_beta   90.00
_cell.angle_gamma   90.00
#
_symmetry.space_group_name_H-M   'P 1'
#
loop_
_entity.id
_entity.type
_entity.pdbx_description
1 polymer ?
#
loop_
_entity_poly.entity_id
_entity_poly.type
_entity_poly.pdbx_seq_one_letter_code
_entity_poly.pdbx_strand_id
1 'polypeptide(L)'
;MAGICQEIARYFAVKDREPASALYIGYGFALIDIAVGVLSLASILAVTRMGLPIVPFKNQLQALLTIQYVGIAIQPLVSFLFHPGASMFLRAMQANGRGLRGLAATIIAHTYADSFTLYLNYILYELLTVTGVLFMVTLITYFSTVIVISIVFFIIGLNKVKYHTSS
;
A
#
# COMPACT_ATOMS: atom_id res chain seq x y z
N MET A 1 -8.59 -6.38 7.34
CA MET A 1 -8.19 -7.77 7.65
C MET A 1 -7.03 -8.24 6.77
N ALA A 2 -7.10 -8.08 5.44
CA ALA A 2 -6.03 -8.46 4.52
C ALA A 2 -4.65 -7.83 4.87
N GLY A 3 -4.57 -6.52 5.10
CA GLY A 3 -3.32 -5.86 5.48
C GLY A 3 -2.67 -6.41 6.76
N ILE A 4 -3.46 -6.73 7.80
CA ILE A 4 -2.96 -7.35 9.04
C ILE A 4 -2.37 -8.73 8.75
N CYS A 5 -3.06 -9.56 7.97
CA CYS A 5 -2.56 -10.87 7.58
C CYS A 5 -1.27 -10.77 6.77
N GLN A 6 -1.17 -9.80 5.85
CA GLN A 6 0.05 -9.56 5.09
C GLN A 6 1.24 -9.15 5.99
N GLU A 7 1.01 -8.30 6.99
CA GLU A 7 2.08 -7.90 7.92
C GLU A 7 2.51 -9.03 8.85
N ILE A 8 1.58 -9.87 9.32
CA ILE A 8 1.92 -11.06 10.11
C ILE A 8 2.71 -12.05 9.25
N ALA A 9 2.27 -12.30 8.02
CA ALA A 9 3.00 -13.16 7.08
C ALA A 9 4.41 -12.60 6.81
N ARG A 10 4.53 -11.29 6.60
CA ARG A 10 5.82 -10.61 6.42
C ARG A 10 6.71 -10.76 7.65
N TYR A 11 6.16 -10.58 8.86
CA TYR A 11 6.89 -10.74 10.11
C TYR A 11 7.60 -12.08 10.19
N PHE A 12 6.90 -13.17 9.86
CA PHE A 12 7.50 -14.49 9.83
C PHE A 12 8.42 -14.70 8.63
N ALA A 13 8.09 -14.16 7.46
CA ALA A 13 8.89 -14.32 6.23
C ALA A 13 10.29 -13.72 6.36
N VAL A 14 10.42 -12.55 7.01
CA VAL A 14 11.73 -11.89 7.22
C VAL A 14 12.44 -12.36 8.50
N LYS A 15 11.74 -13.07 9.39
CA LYS A 15 12.30 -13.54 10.66
C LYS A 15 13.48 -14.47 10.40
N ASP A 16 14.55 -14.28 11.16
CA ASP A 16 15.76 -15.13 11.15
C ASP A 16 16.47 -15.19 9.78
N ARG A 17 16.11 -14.32 8.82
CA ARG A 17 16.77 -14.19 7.53
C ARG A 17 17.89 -13.16 7.57
N GLU A 18 18.77 -13.19 6.56
CA GLU A 18 19.78 -12.14 6.39
C GLU A 18 19.11 -10.77 6.10
N PRO A 19 19.63 -9.65 6.64
CA PRO A 19 19.02 -8.33 6.42
C PRO A 19 18.82 -7.95 4.95
N ALA A 20 19.75 -8.34 4.08
CA ALA A 20 19.66 -8.06 2.63
C ALA A 20 18.47 -8.78 1.96
N SER A 21 18.11 -9.98 2.44
CA SER A 21 16.98 -10.76 1.89
C SER A 21 15.62 -10.10 2.15
N ALA A 22 15.51 -9.29 3.21
CA ALA A 22 14.26 -8.62 3.56
C ALA A 22 13.77 -7.66 2.47
N LEU A 23 14.70 -7.04 1.73
CA LEU A 23 14.36 -6.18 0.59
C LEU A 23 13.63 -6.98 -0.50
N TYR A 24 14.16 -8.15 -0.89
CA TYR A 24 13.57 -9.01 -1.91
C TYR A 24 12.24 -9.61 -1.49
N ILE A 25 12.11 -9.97 -0.20
CA ILE A 25 10.83 -10.40 0.36
C ILE A 25 9.80 -9.28 0.18
N GLY A 26 10.16 -8.04 0.50
CA GLY A 26 9.28 -6.89 0.30
C GLY A 26 8.90 -6.64 -1.15
N TYR A 27 9.80 -6.83 -2.11
CA TYR A 27 9.45 -6.80 -3.53
C TYR A 27 8.45 -7.90 -3.92
N GLY A 28 8.57 -9.09 -3.32
CA GLY A 28 7.58 -10.17 -3.51
C GLY A 28 6.18 -9.76 -3.06
N PHE A 29 6.05 -9.10 -1.90
CA PHE A 29 4.77 -8.55 -1.44
C PHE A 29 4.25 -7.46 -2.39
N ALA A 30 5.10 -6.55 -2.86
CA ALA A 30 4.70 -5.51 -3.80
C ALA A 30 4.16 -6.08 -5.12
N LEU A 31 4.80 -7.11 -5.68
CA LEU A 31 4.35 -7.76 -6.90
C LEU A 31 2.96 -8.40 -6.73
N ILE A 32 2.72 -9.06 -5.59
CA ILE A 32 1.42 -9.66 -5.28
C ILE A 32 0.35 -8.58 -5.13
N ASP A 33 0.63 -7.51 -4.38
CA ASP A 33 -0.31 -6.40 -4.18
C ASP A 33 -0.69 -5.72 -5.51
N ILE A 34 0.30 -5.45 -6.37
CA ILE A 34 0.09 -4.93 -7.73
C ILE A 34 -0.74 -5.89 -8.58
N ALA A 35 -0.42 -7.19 -8.56
CA ALA A 35 -1.16 -8.19 -9.33
C ALA A 35 -2.63 -8.26 -8.90
N VAL A 36 -2.90 -8.22 -7.59
CA VAL A 36 -4.27 -8.17 -7.04
C VAL A 36 -4.99 -6.88 -7.47
N GLY A 37 -4.30 -5.74 -7.42
CA GLY A 37 -4.83 -4.46 -7.91
C GLY A 37 -5.21 -4.50 -9.40
N VAL A 38 -4.33 -5.01 -10.25
CA VAL A 38 -4.57 -5.14 -11.70
C VAL A 38 -5.72 -6.11 -11.99
N LEU A 39 -5.78 -7.26 -11.31
CA LEU A 39 -6.86 -8.23 -11.47
C LEU A 39 -8.23 -7.67 -11.06
N SER A 40 -8.27 -6.83 -10.02
CA SER A 40 -9.49 -6.14 -9.59
C SER A 40 -10.04 -5.24 -10.70
N LEU A 41 -9.20 -4.42 -11.34
CA LEU A 41 -9.62 -3.59 -12.48
C LEU A 41 -10.02 -4.42 -13.70
N ALA A 42 -9.22 -5.43 -14.05
CA ALA A 42 -9.54 -6.30 -15.19
C ALA A 42 -10.93 -6.92 -15.03
N SER A 43 -11.28 -7.35 -13.81
CA SER A 43 -12.59 -7.91 -13.48
C SER A 43 -13.72 -6.89 -13.69
N ILE A 44 -13.52 -5.64 -13.25
CA ILE A 44 -14.54 -4.58 -13.37
C ILE A 44 -14.72 -4.16 -14.83
N LEU A 45 -13.63 -4.08 -15.61
CA LEU A 45 -13.70 -3.80 -17.04
C LEU A 45 -14.39 -4.92 -17.80
N ALA A 46 -14.09 -6.18 -17.48
CA ALA A 46 -14.74 -7.34 -18.09
C ALA A 46 -16.25 -7.34 -17.82
N VAL A 47 -16.64 -7.10 -16.57
CA VAL A 47 -18.05 -7.01 -16.17
C VAL A 47 -18.77 -5.84 -16.85
N THR A 48 -18.13 -4.67 -16.92
CA THR A 48 -18.67 -3.50 -17.65
C THR A 48 -18.89 -3.80 -19.12
N ARG A 49 -17.99 -4.57 -19.75
CA ARG A 49 -18.08 -4.95 -21.17
C ARG A 49 -19.14 -6.01 -21.46
N MET A 50 -19.47 -6.86 -20.49
CA MET A 50 -20.49 -7.91 -20.62
C MET A 50 -21.93 -7.37 -20.52
N GLY A 51 -22.14 -6.08 -20.28
CA GLY A 51 -23.47 -5.47 -20.22
C GLY A 51 -24.35 -5.97 -19.07
N LEU A 52 -23.74 -6.63 -18.07
CA LEU A 52 -24.45 -7.07 -16.87
C LEU A 52 -25.00 -5.85 -16.13
N PRO A 53 -26.27 -5.87 -15.67
CA PRO A 53 -26.94 -4.71 -15.11
C PRO A 53 -26.47 -4.50 -13.67
N ILE A 54 -25.29 -3.91 -13.48
CA ILE A 54 -24.72 -3.75 -12.14
C ILE A 54 -25.04 -2.41 -11.51
N VAL A 55 -25.43 -1.35 -12.24
CA VAL A 55 -25.69 -0.06 -11.56
C VAL A 55 -26.81 0.77 -12.22
N PRO A 56 -27.83 1.22 -11.45
CA PRO A 56 -28.83 2.21 -11.90
C PRO A 56 -28.26 3.62 -12.17
N PHE A 57 -26.97 3.84 -11.92
CA PHE A 57 -26.34 5.15 -11.86
C PHE A 57 -25.09 5.18 -12.75
N LYS A 58 -25.29 5.51 -14.03
CA LYS A 58 -24.24 5.66 -15.05
C LYS A 58 -23.06 6.55 -14.60
N ASN A 59 -23.36 7.57 -13.79
CA ASN A 59 -22.37 8.52 -13.24
C ASN A 59 -21.54 7.92 -12.09
N GLN A 60 -22.10 7.02 -11.29
CA GLN A 60 -21.37 6.34 -10.21
C GLN A 60 -20.37 5.32 -10.77
N LEU A 61 -20.72 4.63 -11.85
CA LEU A 61 -19.80 3.71 -12.54
C LEU A 61 -18.60 4.45 -13.15
N GLN A 62 -18.82 5.59 -13.81
CA GLN A 62 -17.72 6.42 -14.33
C GLN A 62 -16.81 6.96 -13.22
N ALA A 63 -17.38 7.36 -12.09
CA ALA A 63 -16.61 7.87 -10.96
C ALA A 63 -15.80 6.74 -10.28
N LEU A 64 -16.39 5.54 -10.14
CA LEU A 64 -15.72 4.34 -9.64
C LEU A 64 -14.55 3.92 -10.54
N LEU A 65 -14.77 3.91 -11.86
CA LEU A 65 -13.73 3.60 -12.85
C LEU A 65 -12.60 4.62 -12.82
N THR A 66 -12.91 5.92 -12.75
CA THR A 66 -11.90 6.99 -12.69
C THR A 66 -11.00 6.83 -11.47
N ILE A 67 -11.58 6.46 -10.33
CA ILE A 67 -10.85 6.25 -9.08
C ILE A 67 -10.01 4.98 -9.11
N GLN A 68 -10.49 3.92 -9.74
CA GLN A 68 -9.68 2.73 -9.96
C GLN A 68 -8.52 2.98 -10.91
N TYR A 69 -8.69 3.82 -11.93
CA TYR A 69 -7.59 4.21 -12.80
C TYR A 69 -6.52 5.03 -12.07
N VAL A 70 -6.92 6.03 -11.26
CA VAL A 70 -5.98 6.80 -10.44
C VAL A 70 -5.32 5.89 -9.39
N GLY A 71 -6.10 5.03 -8.75
CA GLY A 71 -5.62 4.06 -7.78
C GLY A 71 -4.58 3.12 -8.39
N ILE A 72 -4.80 2.59 -9.59
CA ILE A 72 -3.86 1.70 -10.27
C ILE A 72 -2.64 2.41 -10.84
N ALA A 73 -2.74 3.69 -11.20
CA ALA A 73 -1.56 4.46 -11.60
C ALA A 73 -0.60 4.64 -10.42
N ILE A 74 -1.14 4.81 -9.20
CA ILE A 74 -0.35 5.18 -8.02
C ILE A 74 0.00 3.96 -7.15
N GLN A 75 -0.86 2.95 -7.10
CA GLN A 75 -0.68 1.75 -6.28
C GLN A 75 0.66 1.06 -6.55
N PRO A 76 1.14 0.85 -7.80
CA PRO A 76 2.45 0.28 -8.04
C PRO A 76 3.58 1.07 -7.41
N LEU A 77 3.55 2.41 -7.51
CA LEU A 77 4.58 3.27 -6.92
C LEU A 77 4.58 3.16 -5.40
N VAL A 78 3.39 3.25 -4.79
CA VAL A 78 3.22 3.13 -3.34
C VAL A 78 3.65 1.74 -2.86
N SER A 79 3.24 0.69 -3.56
CA SER A 79 3.52 -0.71 -3.22
C SER A 79 5.02 -1.02 -3.30
N PHE A 80 5.69 -0.56 -4.37
CA PHE A 80 7.15 -0.70 -4.54
C PHE A 80 7.98 0.13 -3.55
N LEU A 81 7.44 1.18 -2.96
CA LEU A 81 8.10 1.94 -1.90
C LEU A 81 7.82 1.32 -0.52
N PHE A 82 6.56 1.00 -0.26
CA PHE A 82 6.08 0.60 1.06
C PHE A 82 6.55 -0.80 1.45
N HIS A 83 6.30 -1.82 0.62
CA HIS A 83 6.57 -3.21 1.03
C HIS A 83 8.06 -3.53 1.21
N PRO A 84 8.97 -3.07 0.33
CA PRO A 84 10.41 -3.20 0.59
C PRO A 84 10.84 -2.46 1.85
N GLY A 85 10.40 -1.21 2.02
CA GLY A 85 10.72 -0.42 3.21
C GLY A 85 10.23 -1.08 4.51
N ALA A 86 8.97 -1.51 4.55
CA ALA A 86 8.37 -2.17 5.69
C ALA A 86 9.04 -3.51 6.02
N SER A 87 9.43 -4.30 5.02
CA SER A 87 10.14 -5.57 5.23
C SER A 87 11.53 -5.33 5.84
N MET A 88 12.28 -4.37 5.32
CA MET A 88 13.60 -4.01 5.85
C MET A 88 13.49 -3.41 7.26
N PHE A 89 12.53 -2.51 7.48
CA PHE A 89 12.24 -1.94 8.81
C PHE A 89 11.90 -3.03 9.82
N LEU A 90 11.02 -3.96 9.45
CA LEU A 90 10.60 -5.03 10.35
C LEU A 90 11.76 -5.95 10.70
N ARG A 91 12.60 -6.29 9.73
CA ARG A 91 13.82 -7.05 9.96
C ARG A 91 14.79 -6.32 10.88
N ALA A 92 14.98 -5.02 10.69
CA ALA A 92 15.79 -4.16 11.55
C ALA A 92 15.26 -4.13 12.99
N MET A 93 13.93 -4.04 13.16
CA MET A 93 13.29 -4.06 14.47
C MET A 93 13.43 -5.43 15.16
N GLN A 94 13.34 -6.52 14.41
CA GLN A 94 13.61 -7.87 14.93
C GLN A 94 15.08 -8.03 15.36
N ALA A 95 16.03 -7.53 14.56
CA ALA A 95 17.47 -7.56 14.91
C ALA A 95 17.77 -6.82 16.21
N ASN A 96 17.00 -5.77 16.53
CA ASN A 96 17.16 -4.98 17.76
C ASN A 96 16.30 -5.51 18.93
N GLY A 97 15.73 -6.72 18.86
CA GLY A 97 14.87 -7.27 19.91
C GLY A 97 13.51 -6.58 20.06
N ARG A 98 13.10 -5.76 19.09
CA ARG A 98 11.86 -4.97 19.10
C ARG A 98 10.87 -5.43 18.02
N GLY A 99 10.93 -6.70 17.62
CA GLY A 99 10.16 -7.25 16.51
C GLY A 99 8.64 -6.99 16.60
N LEU A 100 8.02 -7.24 17.77
CA LEU A 100 6.57 -7.01 17.95
C LEU A 100 6.18 -5.54 17.86
N ARG A 101 7.04 -4.62 18.32
CA ARG A 101 6.83 -3.17 18.15
C ARG A 101 6.95 -2.77 16.68
N GLY A 102 7.89 -3.38 15.96
CA GLY A 102 7.99 -3.22 14.50
C GLY A 102 6.75 -3.74 13.77
N LEU A 103 6.21 -4.89 14.20
CA LEU A 103 4.98 -5.46 13.64
C LEU A 103 3.78 -4.53 13.87
N ALA A 104 3.61 -4.00 15.09
CA ALA A 104 2.54 -3.04 15.37
C ALA A 104 2.66 -1.79 14.48
N ALA A 105 3.87 -1.23 14.34
CA ALA A 105 4.11 -0.05 13.51
C ALA A 105 3.81 -0.30 12.03
N THR A 106 4.22 -1.46 11.51
CA THR A 106 3.94 -1.84 10.10
C THR A 106 2.47 -2.12 9.85
N ILE A 107 1.75 -2.74 10.80
CA ILE A 107 0.29 -2.90 10.73
C ILE A 107 -0.42 -1.54 10.67
N ILE A 108 -0.05 -0.60 11.54
CA ILE A 108 -0.65 0.74 11.56
C ILE A 108 -0.38 1.46 10.22
N ALA A 109 0.87 1.43 9.76
CA ALA A 109 1.26 2.07 8.51
C ALA A 109 0.58 1.45 7.29
N HIS A 110 0.46 0.13 7.24
CA HIS A 110 -0.22 -0.56 6.13
C HIS A 110 -1.72 -0.29 6.18
N THR A 111 -2.34 -0.31 7.36
CA THR A 111 -3.77 0.04 7.52
C THR A 111 -4.02 1.47 7.06
N TYR A 112 -3.10 2.40 7.32
CA TYR A 112 -3.16 3.76 6.82
C TYR A 112 -3.04 3.81 5.29
N ALA A 113 -2.12 3.05 4.68
CA ALA A 113 -1.99 2.94 3.23
C ALA A 113 -3.23 2.29 2.56
N ASP A 114 -3.83 1.28 3.19
CA ASP A 114 -5.06 0.62 2.73
C ASP A 114 -6.29 1.51 2.87
N SER A 115 -6.26 2.47 3.81
CA SER A 115 -7.39 3.38 4.02
C SER A 115 -7.68 4.28 2.81
N PHE A 116 -6.76 4.37 1.84
CA PHE A 116 -6.93 5.06 0.57
C PHE A 116 -8.24 4.70 -0.15
N THR A 117 -8.55 3.41 -0.27
CA THR A 117 -9.72 2.95 -1.03
C THR A 117 -11.02 3.32 -0.31
N LEU A 118 -11.03 3.32 1.02
CA LEU A 118 -12.14 3.81 1.83
C LEU A 118 -12.27 5.33 1.73
N TYR A 119 -11.15 6.04 1.76
CA TYR A 119 -11.10 7.50 1.73
C TYR A 119 -11.59 8.07 0.39
N LEU A 120 -11.23 7.44 -0.73
CA LEU A 120 -11.75 7.76 -2.07
C LEU A 120 -13.26 7.56 -2.18
N ASN A 121 -13.80 6.51 -1.55
CA ASN A 121 -15.25 6.25 -1.56
C ASN A 121 -16.04 7.30 -0.77
N TYR A 122 -15.49 7.82 0.33
CA TYR A 122 -16.12 8.91 1.10
C TYR A 122 -16.02 10.26 0.39
N ILE A 123 -14.86 10.57 -0.20
CA ILE A 123 -14.67 11.83 -0.92
C ILE A 123 -15.45 11.86 -2.24
N LEU A 124 -15.76 10.72 -2.86
CA LEU A 124 -16.72 10.62 -3.97
C LEU A 124 -18.10 11.16 -3.63
N TYR A 125 -18.55 10.91 -2.39
CA TYR A 125 -19.82 11.42 -1.90
C TYR A 125 -19.77 12.95 -1.71
N GLU A 126 -18.60 13.49 -1.37
CA GLU A 126 -18.34 14.94 -1.25
C GLU A 126 -17.95 15.63 -2.57
N LEU A 127 -17.55 14.88 -3.61
CA LEU A 127 -17.24 15.41 -4.95
C LEU A 127 -18.50 16.01 -5.62
N LEU A 128 -19.69 15.66 -5.13
CA LEU A 128 -20.96 16.28 -5.51
C LEU A 128 -21.22 17.62 -4.80
N THR A 129 -20.40 18.03 -3.82
CA THR A 129 -20.66 19.18 -2.94
C THR A 129 -19.46 20.11 -2.67
N VAL A 130 -18.21 19.72 -2.96
CA VAL A 130 -16.98 20.47 -2.61
C VAL A 130 -16.16 20.89 -3.85
N THR A 131 -15.52 22.06 -3.79
CA THR A 131 -14.65 22.60 -4.85
C THR A 131 -13.42 21.70 -5.11
N GLY A 132 -13.08 21.49 -6.39
CA GLY A 132 -12.01 20.58 -6.82
C GLY A 132 -10.59 20.86 -6.26
N VAL A 133 -10.36 22.02 -5.65
CA VAL A 133 -9.08 22.37 -4.99
C VAL A 133 -8.89 21.60 -3.68
N LEU A 134 -9.92 21.50 -2.83
CA LEU A 134 -9.81 20.79 -1.55
C LEU A 134 -9.55 19.29 -1.77
N PHE A 135 -10.21 18.73 -2.80
CA PHE A 135 -9.98 17.37 -3.26
C PHE A 135 -8.50 17.09 -3.59
N MET A 136 -7.90 17.95 -4.41
CA MET A 136 -6.50 17.79 -4.83
C MET A 136 -5.53 17.93 -3.66
N VAL A 137 -5.75 18.91 -2.77
CA VAL A 137 -4.90 19.13 -1.59
C VAL A 137 -4.92 17.91 -0.66
N THR A 138 -6.09 17.35 -0.41
CA THR A 138 -6.21 16.17 0.46
C THR A 138 -5.56 14.95 -0.17
N LEU A 139 -5.72 14.73 -1.47
CA LEU A 139 -5.10 13.61 -2.18
C LEU A 139 -3.57 13.72 -2.19
N ILE A 140 -3.02 14.92 -2.45
CA ILE A 140 -1.59 15.20 -2.38
C ILE A 140 -1.07 14.95 -0.96
N THR A 141 -1.76 15.45 0.06
CA THR A 141 -1.36 15.27 1.46
C THR A 141 -1.30 13.80 1.83
N TYR A 142 -2.32 13.03 1.46
CA TYR A 142 -2.40 11.59 1.72
C TYR A 142 -1.26 10.81 1.04
N PHE A 143 -1.00 11.05 -0.24
CA PHE A 143 0.09 10.32 -0.92
C PHE A 143 1.46 10.74 -0.40
N SER A 144 1.64 12.01 -0.05
CA SER A 144 2.89 12.50 0.52
C SER A 144 3.19 11.82 1.85
N THR A 145 2.19 11.64 2.72
CA THR A 145 2.39 10.94 4.01
C THR A 145 2.73 9.47 3.80
N VAL A 146 2.07 8.75 2.89
CA VAL A 146 2.37 7.35 2.58
C VAL A 146 3.80 7.19 2.03
N ILE A 147 4.21 8.08 1.13
CA ILE A 147 5.58 8.09 0.58
C ILE A 147 6.60 8.35 1.69
N VAL A 148 6.36 9.36 2.54
CA VAL A 148 7.26 9.69 3.67
C VAL A 148 7.39 8.51 4.63
N ILE A 149 6.29 7.86 5.02
CA ILE A 149 6.32 6.68 5.89
C ILE A 149 7.18 5.57 5.24
N SER A 150 6.99 5.32 3.95
CA SER A 150 7.74 4.31 3.20
C SER A 150 9.25 4.60 3.17
N ILE A 151 9.63 5.85 2.91
CA ILE A 151 11.03 6.30 2.92
C ILE A 151 11.64 6.13 4.31
N VAL A 152 10.93 6.53 5.37
CA VAL A 152 11.41 6.40 6.75
C VAL A 152 11.67 4.93 7.09
N PHE A 153 10.74 4.03 6.76
CA PHE A 153 10.91 2.59 6.97
C PHE A 153 12.12 2.05 6.19
N PHE A 154 12.25 2.45 4.93
CA PHE A 154 13.37 2.04 4.09
C PHE A 154 14.72 2.48 4.65
N ILE A 155 14.86 3.75 5.07
CA ILE A 155 16.10 4.29 5.64
C ILE A 155 16.48 3.56 6.93
N ILE A 156 15.52 3.35 7.85
CA ILE A 156 15.77 2.63 9.10
C ILE A 156 16.23 1.20 8.81
N GLY A 157 15.57 0.53 7.85
CA GLY A 157 15.95 -0.80 7.41
C GLY A 157 17.34 -0.87 6.79
N LEU A 158 17.64 0.03 5.84
CA LEU A 158 18.91 0.08 5.11
C LEU A 158 20.10 0.30 6.02
N ASN A 159 19.97 1.19 7.02
CA ASN A 159 21.02 1.46 7.97
C ASN A 159 21.48 0.19 8.69
N LYS A 160 20.60 -0.79 8.92
CA LYS A 160 20.97 -2.07 9.56
C LYS A 160 21.57 -3.09 8.59
N VAL A 161 21.23 -3.04 7.30
CA VAL A 161 21.87 -3.89 6.28
C VAL A 161 23.36 -3.58 6.17
N LYS A 162 23.75 -2.30 6.17
CA LYS A 162 25.14 -1.87 6.05
C LYS A 162 26.05 -2.38 7.17
N TYR A 163 25.54 -2.51 8.40
CA TYR A 163 26.34 -2.97 9.55
C TYR A 163 26.69 -4.47 9.51
N HIS A 164 26.01 -5.29 8.69
CA HIS A 164 26.33 -6.72 8.55
C HIS A 164 27.22 -7.04 7.34
N THR A 165 27.39 -6.11 6.41
CA THR A 165 28.26 -6.28 5.23
C THR A 165 29.70 -5.80 5.47
N SER A 166 29.98 -5.19 6.62
CA SER A 166 31.27 -4.55 6.94
C SER A 166 32.01 -5.21 8.11
N SER A 167 31.80 -6.51 8.33
CA SER A 167 32.49 -7.30 9.37
C SER A 167 33.31 -8.42 8.74
#